data_AF-A0A497M1Q9-F1
#
_entry.id   AF-A0A497M1Q9-F1
#
_cell.length_a   1.000
_cell.length_b   1.000
_cell.length_c   1.000
_cell.angle_alpha   90.00
_cell.angle_beta   90.00
_cell.angle_gamma   90.00
#
_symmetry.space_group_name_H-M   'P 1'
#
loop_
_entity.id
_entity.type
_entity.pdbx_description
1 polymer ?
#
loop_
_entity_poly.entity_id
_entity_poly.type
_entity_poly.pdbx_seq_one_letter_code
_entity_poly.pdbx_strand_id
1 'polypeptide(L)' 'MFGAFIFIIFFALFTTASILLPVPFPPGSLIYAWLGLPEEYENYVSALINGLAYSTIIWSIFFVVNKKIAEEE' A
#
# COMPACT_ATOMS: atom_id res chain seq x y z
N MET A 1 14.32 12.43 -0.05
CA MET A 1 14.41 11.54 -1.23
C MET A 1 14.33 10.06 -0.84
N PHE A 2 15.13 9.58 0.12
CA PHE A 2 15.12 8.17 0.54
C PHE A 2 13.73 7.60 0.88
N GLY A 3 12.93 8.33 1.68
CA GLY A 3 11.57 7.90 2.01
C GLY A 3 10.65 7.75 0.80
N ALA A 4 10.79 8.59 -0.23
CA ALA A 4 10.00 8.46 -1.46
C ALA A 4 10.35 7.19 -2.24
N PHE A 5 11.63 6.80 -2.27
CA PHE A 5 12.05 5.54 -2.89
C PHE A 5 11.49 4.32 -2.16
N ILE A 6 11.52 4.32 -0.82
CA ILE A 6 10.88 3.28 0.00
C ILE A 6 9.41 3.16 -0.40
N PHE A 7 8.67 4.29 -0.38
CA PHE A 7 7.27 4.30 -0.75
C PHE A 7 7.03 3.72 -2.14
N ILE A 8 7.75 4.20 -3.17
CA ILE A 8 7.57 3.76 -4.56
C ILE A 8 7.86 2.26 -4.72
N ILE A 9 8.94 1.76 -4.13
CA ILE A 9 9.32 0.34 -4.21
C ILE A 9 8.25 -0.54 -3.56
N PHE A 10 7.84 -0.21 -2.34
CA PHE A 10 6.81 -0.99 -1.64
C PHE A 10 5.43 -0.84 -2.28
N PHE A 11 5.10 0.32 -2.81
CA PHE A 11 3.87 0.53 -3.58
C PHE A 11 3.82 -0.39 -4.80
N ALA A 12 4.86 -0.38 -5.62
CA ALA A 12 4.93 -1.26 -6.79
C ALA A 12 4.86 -2.75 -6.39
N LEU A 13 5.56 -3.14 -5.33
CA LEU A 13 5.52 -4.50 -4.80
C LEU A 13 4.12 -4.93 -4.35
N PHE A 14 3.48 -4.13 -3.49
CA PHE A 14 2.17 -4.46 -2.93
C PHE A 14 1.05 -4.39 -3.97
N THR A 15 1.08 -3.41 -4.89
CA THR A 15 0.12 -3.36 -6.00
C THR A 15 0.26 -4.58 -6.91
N THR A 16 1.49 -4.93 -7.30
CA THR A 16 1.73 -6.10 -8.17
C THR A 16 1.32 -7.39 -7.47
N ALA A 17 1.71 -7.57 -6.21
CA ALA A 17 1.30 -8.72 -5.41
C ALA A 17 -0.24 -8.78 -5.31
N SER A 18 -0.90 -7.64 -5.11
CA SER A 18 -2.36 -7.59 -5.01
C SER A 18 -3.07 -7.97 -6.29
N ILE A 19 -2.53 -7.61 -7.46
CA ILE A 19 -3.10 -7.99 -8.76
C ILE A 19 -2.97 -9.51 -8.98
N LEU A 20 -1.85 -10.09 -8.53
CA LEU A 20 -1.53 -11.50 -8.74
C LEU A 20 -2.23 -12.44 -7.75
N LEU A 21 -2.73 -11.91 -6.62
CA LEU A 21 -3.44 -12.72 -5.64
C LEU A 21 -4.83 -13.10 -6.17
N PRO A 22 -5.21 -14.39 -6.08
CA PRO A 22 -6.50 -14.86 -6.60
C PRO A 22 -7.68 -14.57 -5.65
N VAL A 23 -7.43 -13.89 -4.53
CA VAL A 23 -8.44 -13.62 -3.50
C VAL A 23 -8.45 -12.14 -3.13
N PRO A 24 -9.65 -11.54 -2.98
CA PRO A 24 -9.77 -10.17 -2.50
C PRO A 24 -9.25 -10.09 -1.06
N PHE A 25 -8.45 -9.07 -0.76
CA PHE A 25 -7.95 -8.84 0.59
C PHE A 25 -8.13 -7.37 1.03
N PRO A 26 -8.42 -7.16 2.32
CA PRO A 26 -8.56 -5.83 2.89
C PRO A 26 -7.20 -5.12 2.95
N PRO A 27 -7.16 -3.77 3.04
CA PRO A 27 -8.31 -2.87 3.05
C PRO A 27 -8.92 -2.61 1.67
N GLY A 28 -8.26 -3.01 0.58
CA GLY A 28 -8.65 -2.73 -0.80
C GLY A 28 -10.07 -3.17 -1.13
N SER A 29 -10.40 -4.43 -0.83
CA SER A 29 -11.74 -4.96 -1.10
C SER A 29 -12.84 -4.28 -0.28
N LEU A 30 -12.56 -3.86 0.95
CA LEU A 30 -13.52 -3.16 1.81
C LEU A 30 -13.81 -1.75 1.30
N ILE A 31 -12.76 -1.02 0.92
CA ILE A 31 -12.90 0.33 0.38
C ILE A 31 -13.56 0.28 -0.99
N TYR A 32 -13.21 -0.70 -1.83
CA TYR A 32 -13.90 -0.94 -3.09
C TYR A 32 -15.41 -1.19 -2.90
N ALA A 33 -15.78 -2.08 -1.99
CA ALA A 33 -17.18 -2.36 -1.67
C ALA A 33 -17.94 -1.12 -1.19
N TRP A 34 -17.27 -0.23 -0.44
CA TRP A 34 -17.84 1.04 -0.01
C TRP A 34 -18.04 2.05 -1.16
N LEU A 35 -17.19 2.02 -2.19
CA LEU A 35 -17.29 2.90 -3.35
C LEU A 35 -18.41 2.49 -4.33
N GLY A 36 -18.91 1.25 -4.25
CA GLY A 36 -20.03 0.78 -5.09
C GLY A 36 -19.72 0.78 -6.58
N LEU A 37 -18.47 0.54 -6.95
CA LEU A 37 -18.01 0.53 -8.35
C LEU A 37 -18.41 -0.77 -9.08
N PRO A 38 -18.40 -0.78 -10.42
CA PRO A 38 -18.64 -1.99 -11.21
C PRO A 38 -17.56 -3.07 -10.98
N GLU A 39 -17.98 -4.36 -10.87
CA GLU A 39 -17.11 -5.52 -10.56
C GLU A 39 -15.87 -5.65 -11.45
N GLU A 40 -15.93 -5.18 -12.70
CA GLU A 40 -14.79 -5.16 -13.62
C GLU A 40 -13.58 -4.36 -13.11
N TYR A 41 -13.80 -3.43 -12.18
CA TYR A 41 -12.74 -2.62 -11.56
C TYR A 41 -12.26 -3.15 -10.22
N GLU A 42 -12.91 -4.18 -9.64
CA GLU A 42 -12.63 -4.66 -8.28
C GLU A 42 -11.15 -4.96 -8.08
N ASN A 43 -10.55 -5.74 -8.99
CA ASN A 43 -9.16 -6.16 -8.85
C ASN A 43 -8.21 -4.95 -8.91
N TYR A 44 -8.37 -4.07 -9.91
CA TYR A 44 -7.48 -2.93 -10.10
C TYR A 44 -7.59 -1.88 -9.00
N VAL A 45 -8.82 -1.54 -8.60
CA VAL A 45 -9.08 -0.54 -7.57
C VAL A 45 -8.63 -1.06 -6.21
N SER A 46 -8.97 -2.30 -5.87
CA SER A 46 -8.51 -2.93 -4.64
C SER A 46 -6.98 -3.01 -4.59
N ALA A 47 -6.32 -3.36 -5.69
CA ALA A 47 -4.87 -3.41 -5.76
C ALA A 47 -4.19 -2.06 -5.62
N LEU A 48 -4.78 -1.01 -6.19
CA LEU A 48 -4.28 0.35 -6.02
C LEU A 48 -4.40 0.79 -4.55
N ILE A 49 -5.55 0.56 -3.94
CA ILE A 49 -5.81 0.90 -2.54
C ILE A 49 -4.88 0.11 -1.61
N ASN A 50 -4.71 -1.19 -1.84
CA ASN A 50 -3.79 -2.03 -1.08
C ASN A 50 -2.35 -1.50 -1.23
N GLY A 51 -1.91 -1.24 -2.46
CA GLY A 51 -0.62 -0.62 -2.75
C GLY A 51 -0.39 0.63 -1.92
N LEU A 52 -1.34 1.58 -1.95
CA LEU A 52 -1.27 2.83 -1.20
C LEU A 52 -1.25 2.60 0.32
N ALA A 53 -2.16 1.76 0.83
CA ALA A 53 -2.30 1.53 2.26
C ALA A 53 -1.04 0.89 2.86
N TYR A 54 -0.58 -0.22 2.29
CA TYR A 54 0.56 -0.96 2.82
C TYR A 54 1.89 -0.24 2.62
N SER A 55 2.09 0.43 1.46
CA SER A 55 3.28 1.24 1.26
C SER A 55 3.34 2.44 2.22
N THR A 56 2.21 3.09 2.51
CA THR A 56 2.14 4.17 3.50
C THR A 56 2.49 3.68 4.90
N ILE A 57 1.99 2.51 5.31
CA ILE A 57 2.32 1.92 6.61
C ILE A 57 3.83 1.67 6.71
N ILE A 58 4.41 0.98 5.73
CA ILE A 58 5.85 0.67 5.73
C ILE A 58 6.67 1.95 5.72
N TRP A 59 6.36 2.88 4.82
CA TRP A 59 7.04 4.18 4.76
C TRP A 59 6.98 4.93 6.09
N SER A 60 5.83 4.92 6.77
CA SER A 60 5.66 5.56 8.08
C SER A 60 6.52 4.91 9.16
N ILE A 61 6.60 3.58 9.17
CA ILE A 61 7.48 2.83 10.08
C ILE A 61 8.94 3.24 9.86
N PHE A 62 9.41 3.23 8.61
CA PHE A 62 10.78 3.64 8.28
C PHE A 62 11.04 5.10 8.65
N PHE A 63 10.06 5.99 8.46
CA PHE A 63 10.18 7.38 8.85
C PHE A 63 10.38 7.52 10.37
N VAL A 64 9.56 6.83 11.17
CA VAL A 64 9.68 6.87 12.64
C VAL A 64 10.98 6.24 13.12
N VAL A 65 11.40 5.11 12.55
CA VAL A 65 12.66 4.44 12.91
C VAL A 65 13.86 5.32 12.59
N ASN A 66 13.93 5.90 11.39
CA ASN A 66 15.02 6.80 11.01
C ASN A 66 15.07 8.04 11.91
N LYS A 67 13.90 8.58 12.27
CA LYS A 67 13.83 9.71 13.22
C LYS A 67 14.41 9.32 14.58
N LYS A 68 14.06 8.15 15.11
CA LYS A 68 14.59 7.68 16.40
C LYS A 68 16.10 7.47 16.39
N ILE A 69 16.64 6.84 15.33
CA ILE A 69 18.08 6.62 15.21
C ILE A 69 18.83 7.97 15.20
N ALA A 70 18.32 8.96 14.45
CA ALA A 70 18.93 10.29 14.39
C ALA A 70 18.84 11.09 15.71
N GLU A 71 17.96 10.73 16.63
CA GLU A 71 17.86 11.33 17.97
C GLU A 71 18.81 10.67 18.99
N GLU A 72 19.30 9.46 18.70
CA GLU A 72 20.23 8.69 19.54
C GLU A 72 21.71 8.94 19.18
N GLU A 73 22.00 9.55 18.02
CA GLU A 73 23.31 10.03 17.56
C GLU A 73 23.63 11.46 18.02
#